data_AF-A0A3D3JTT0-F1
#
_entry.id   AF-A0A3D3JTT0-F1
#
_cell.length_a   1.000
_cell.length_b   1.000
_cell.length_c   1.000
_cell.angle_alpha   90.00
_cell.angle_beta   90.00
_cell.angle_gamma   90.00
#
_symmetry.space_group_name_H-M   'P 1'
#
loop_
_entity.id
_entity.type
_entity.pdbx_description
1 polymer ?
#
loop_
_entity_poly.entity_id
_entity_poly.type
_entity_poly.pdbx_seq_one_letter_code
_entity_poly.pdbx_strand_id
1 'polypeptide(L)'
;MPSESTGLSRCRLTAAAVLAVFTVAAAVADSATFANNVRTQMAAVLYLAGAIEPATEKEDRESRREQRQRHKELAAWFDSKNRDISLRNCTSEQDKANYGIFRTAMANKEFLALKFKRRRRFTRKINDHFAAFETHFDDALSALVTPSATGSVALEAHFSERLQIPVQLSLRYFGRTNSTTFAAMYHPRSHNIYMNLNYMISYPAQFVDSLEHELWHHLLPIVTRENVVDNIWWEGFNEATCELWSTALYDRIERPAVGSSDSIEYPVQTAFASLFLDVDRRRTLEFLAAAIDAGQFRDALADSELGTALVELMQEPHFARDGQKRVTDMLSDWGWKEDDGSLIDISKYVDGDRLERRAMSGAFLYNKEMFVDLIQAITVCKLQDLRQRVPPSRILHGLSLPDHLRKNVADILEYVDFPYHQYGKW
;
A
#
# COMPACT_ATOMS: atom_id res chain seq x y z
N MET A 1 33.55 -48.70 -20.46
CA MET A 1 32.62 -47.61 -20.81
C MET A 1 32.97 -46.40 -19.98
N PRO A 2 32.93 -45.20 -20.57
CA PRO A 2 33.66 -44.05 -20.08
C PRO A 2 32.94 -43.32 -18.93
N SER A 3 33.76 -42.74 -18.06
CA SER A 3 33.40 -41.83 -16.98
C SER A 3 33.04 -40.45 -17.55
N GLU A 4 31.76 -40.23 -17.87
CA GLU A 4 31.22 -38.92 -18.27
C GLU A 4 29.97 -38.61 -17.45
N SER A 5 30.11 -37.96 -16.29
CA SER A 5 28.95 -37.31 -15.63
C SER A 5 29.29 -36.19 -14.64
N THR A 6 30.55 -36.03 -14.24
CA THR A 6 30.94 -35.02 -13.23
C THR A 6 31.13 -33.61 -13.79
N GLY A 7 31.44 -33.47 -15.08
CA GLY A 7 31.65 -32.16 -15.73
C GLY A 7 30.36 -31.38 -16.01
N LEU A 8 29.29 -32.05 -16.43
CA LEU A 8 28.00 -31.44 -16.78
C LEU A 8 27.24 -30.92 -15.54
N SER A 9 27.36 -31.62 -14.41
CA SER A 9 26.77 -31.19 -13.12
C SER A 9 27.45 -29.93 -12.58
N ARG A 10 28.78 -29.88 -12.64
CA ARG A 10 29.56 -28.69 -12.21
C ARG A 10 29.28 -27.47 -13.09
N CYS A 11 29.23 -27.61 -14.42
CA CYS A 11 28.92 -26.47 -15.30
C CYS A 11 27.49 -25.93 -15.09
N ARG A 12 26.50 -26.78 -14.79
CA ARG A 12 25.14 -26.34 -14.46
C ARG A 12 25.05 -25.62 -13.12
N LEU A 13 25.76 -26.12 -12.10
CA LEU A 13 25.86 -25.45 -10.79
C LEU A 13 26.59 -24.10 -10.90
N THR A 14 27.68 -24.03 -11.68
CA THR A 14 28.39 -22.76 -11.92
C THR A 14 27.56 -21.79 -12.75
N ALA A 15 26.84 -22.26 -13.77
CA ALA A 15 25.96 -21.40 -14.57
C ALA A 15 24.76 -20.87 -13.78
N ALA A 16 24.14 -21.71 -12.93
CA ALA A 16 23.07 -21.29 -12.02
C ALA A 16 23.57 -20.30 -10.96
N ALA A 17 24.76 -20.53 -10.38
CA ALA A 17 25.38 -19.61 -9.44
C ALA A 17 25.77 -18.28 -10.11
N VAL A 18 26.30 -18.32 -11.33
CA VAL A 18 26.65 -17.12 -12.11
C VAL A 18 25.40 -16.33 -12.50
N LEU A 19 24.34 -17.01 -12.96
CA LEU A 19 23.05 -16.38 -13.28
C LEU A 19 22.45 -15.73 -12.02
N ALA A 20 22.45 -16.43 -10.88
CA ALA A 20 21.99 -15.91 -9.60
C ALA A 20 22.80 -14.68 -9.15
N VAL A 21 24.14 -14.70 -9.31
CA VAL A 21 25.01 -13.56 -8.99
C VAL A 21 24.72 -12.36 -9.90
N PHE A 22 24.50 -12.58 -11.20
CA PHE A 22 24.15 -11.50 -12.13
C PHE A 22 22.74 -10.93 -11.88
N THR A 23 21.75 -11.76 -11.56
CA THR A 23 20.39 -11.29 -11.23
C THR A 23 20.37 -10.52 -9.92
N VAL A 24 21.12 -10.97 -8.90
CA VAL A 24 21.24 -10.24 -7.63
C VAL A 24 21.98 -8.92 -7.84
N ALA A 25 23.07 -8.89 -8.61
CA ALA A 25 23.80 -7.64 -8.89
C ALA A 25 22.97 -6.63 -9.69
N ALA A 26 22.15 -7.10 -10.64
CA ALA A 26 21.22 -6.25 -11.40
C ALA A 26 20.11 -5.69 -10.50
N ALA A 27 19.49 -6.53 -9.66
CA ALA A 27 18.46 -6.11 -8.70
C ALA A 27 19.00 -5.08 -7.69
N VAL A 28 20.24 -5.24 -7.21
CA VAL A 28 20.91 -4.26 -6.32
C VAL A 28 21.22 -2.95 -7.05
N ALA A 29 21.61 -3.00 -8.32
CA ALA A 29 21.84 -1.77 -9.12
C ALA A 29 20.52 -1.03 -9.40
N ASP A 30 19.45 -1.78 -9.68
CA ASP A 30 18.10 -1.25 -9.89
C ASP A 30 17.55 -0.63 -8.58
N SER A 31 17.75 -1.29 -7.43
CA SER A 31 17.30 -0.80 -6.12
C SER A 31 18.03 0.49 -5.70
N ALA A 32 19.35 0.57 -5.90
CA ALA A 32 20.13 1.77 -5.65
C ALA A 32 19.71 2.93 -6.56
N THR A 33 19.49 2.66 -7.85
CA THR A 33 19.03 3.67 -8.81
C THR A 33 17.64 4.19 -8.43
N PHE A 34 16.72 3.28 -8.07
CA PHE A 34 15.38 3.63 -7.63
C PHE A 34 15.40 4.52 -6.38
N ALA A 35 16.13 4.11 -5.33
CA ALA A 35 16.18 4.84 -4.08
C ALA A 35 16.84 6.22 -4.23
N ASN A 36 17.91 6.33 -5.03
CA ASN A 36 18.51 7.61 -5.39
C ASN A 36 17.54 8.52 -6.17
N ASN A 37 16.76 7.97 -7.11
CA ASN A 37 15.75 8.72 -7.84
C ASN A 37 14.66 9.28 -6.91
N VAL A 38 14.17 8.48 -5.96
CA VAL A 38 13.22 8.92 -4.93
C VAL A 38 13.82 10.05 -4.10
N ARG A 39 15.04 9.87 -3.57
CA ARG A 39 15.72 10.90 -2.78
C ARG A 39 15.90 12.19 -3.56
N THR A 40 16.39 12.11 -4.80
CA THR A 40 16.68 13.26 -5.65
C THR A 40 15.40 14.04 -5.96
N GLN A 41 14.31 13.35 -6.28
CA GLN A 41 13.01 13.98 -6.49
C GLN A 41 12.46 14.61 -5.21
N MET A 42 12.60 13.94 -4.08
CA MET A 42 12.12 14.45 -2.80
C MET A 42 12.87 15.73 -2.40
N ALA A 43 14.20 15.74 -2.57
CA ALA A 43 15.01 16.93 -2.40
C ALA A 43 14.51 18.06 -3.31
N ALA A 44 14.37 17.81 -4.62
CA ALA A 44 13.91 18.81 -5.58
C ALA A 44 12.54 19.41 -5.19
N VAL A 45 11.57 18.56 -4.81
CA VAL A 45 10.25 18.98 -4.34
C VAL A 45 10.35 19.84 -3.09
N LEU A 46 11.10 19.42 -2.07
CA LEU A 46 11.24 20.16 -0.81
C LEU A 46 11.91 21.52 -0.97
N TYR A 47 12.99 21.60 -1.76
CA TYR A 47 13.71 22.85 -1.99
C TYR A 47 12.89 23.84 -2.81
N LEU A 48 12.25 23.37 -3.90
CA LEU A 48 11.36 24.19 -4.72
C LEU A 48 10.16 24.70 -3.92
N ALA A 49 9.48 23.80 -3.21
CA ALA A 49 8.29 24.13 -2.42
C ALA A 49 8.60 25.00 -1.19
N GLY A 50 9.83 24.93 -0.69
CA GLY A 50 10.32 25.75 0.43
C GLY A 50 10.83 27.13 0.02
N ALA A 51 11.02 27.36 -1.28
CA ALA A 51 11.77 28.47 -1.86
C ALA A 51 13.16 28.60 -1.21
N ILE A 52 13.92 27.51 -1.27
CA ILE A 52 15.27 27.38 -0.71
C ILE A 52 16.20 26.93 -1.82
N GLU A 53 17.29 27.67 -2.03
CA GLU A 53 18.32 27.28 -3.00
C GLU A 53 19.04 26.01 -2.52
N PRO A 54 19.07 24.91 -3.30
CA PRO A 54 19.68 23.66 -2.85
C PRO A 54 21.17 23.78 -2.53
N ALA A 55 21.92 24.51 -3.36
CA ALA A 55 23.38 24.61 -3.22
C ALA A 55 23.84 25.48 -2.04
N THR A 56 23.08 26.53 -1.71
CA THR A 56 23.47 27.51 -0.69
C THR A 56 22.67 27.39 0.60
N GLU A 57 21.55 26.64 0.56
CA GLU A 57 20.49 26.61 1.56
C GLU A 57 20.03 27.99 2.03
N LYS A 58 20.10 29.00 1.15
CA LYS A 58 19.56 30.35 1.39
C LYS A 58 18.12 30.44 0.90
N GLU A 59 17.39 31.43 1.44
CA GLU A 59 16.02 31.70 0.99
C GLU A 59 16.05 32.32 -0.40
N ASP A 60 15.38 31.68 -1.36
CA ASP A 60 15.05 32.29 -2.63
C ASP A 60 13.85 33.23 -2.39
N ARG A 61 14.15 34.52 -2.17
CA ARG A 61 13.15 35.53 -1.84
C ARG A 61 12.21 35.84 -2.99
N GLU A 62 12.70 35.74 -4.23
CA GLU A 62 11.93 36.03 -5.42
C GLU A 62 10.91 34.93 -5.67
N SER A 63 11.35 33.68 -5.76
CA SER A 63 10.47 32.51 -5.90
C SER A 63 9.45 32.45 -4.76
N ARG A 64 9.87 32.75 -3.51
CA ARG A 64 8.92 32.82 -2.40
C ARG A 64 7.85 33.88 -2.60
N ARG A 65 8.21 35.07 -3.08
CA ARG A 65 7.28 36.17 -3.32
C ARG A 65 6.27 35.77 -4.39
N GLU A 66 6.73 35.21 -5.50
CA GLU A 66 5.91 34.75 -6.62
C GLU A 66 4.95 33.65 -6.20
N GLN A 67 5.45 32.58 -5.57
CA GLN A 67 4.62 31.48 -5.08
C GLN A 67 3.55 31.97 -4.10
N ARG A 68 3.91 32.84 -3.14
CA ARG A 68 2.94 33.39 -2.18
C ARG A 68 1.88 34.28 -2.85
N GLN A 69 2.27 35.04 -3.87
CA GLN A 69 1.32 35.83 -4.63
C GLN A 69 0.36 34.91 -5.38
N ARG A 70 0.88 33.87 -6.04
CA ARG A 70 0.06 32.87 -6.73
C ARG A 70 -0.89 32.13 -5.79
N HIS A 71 -0.46 31.79 -4.58
CA HIS A 71 -1.33 31.18 -3.56
C HIS A 71 -2.49 32.10 -3.14
N LYS A 72 -2.29 33.42 -3.12
CA LYS A 72 -3.36 34.38 -2.82
C LYS A 72 -4.37 34.44 -3.96
N GLU A 73 -3.89 34.52 -5.20
CA GLU A 73 -4.74 34.54 -6.40
C GLU A 73 -5.58 33.27 -6.51
N LEU A 74 -4.95 32.10 -6.35
CA LEU A 74 -5.63 30.81 -6.41
C LEU A 74 -6.62 30.61 -5.26
N ALA A 75 -6.32 31.10 -4.06
CA ALA A 75 -7.26 31.07 -2.95
C ALA A 75 -8.48 31.97 -3.20
N ALA A 76 -8.26 33.20 -3.68
CA ALA A 76 -9.35 34.12 -4.02
C ALA A 76 -10.21 33.59 -5.17
N TRP A 77 -9.58 32.97 -6.18
CA TRP A 77 -10.28 32.27 -7.26
C TRP A 77 -11.10 31.10 -6.75
N PHE A 78 -10.57 30.30 -5.83
CA PHE A 78 -11.31 29.17 -5.24
C PHE A 78 -12.51 29.65 -4.41
N ASP A 79 -12.34 30.71 -3.62
CA ASP A 79 -13.44 31.33 -2.87
C ASP A 79 -14.50 31.92 -3.81
N SER A 80 -14.12 32.52 -4.94
CA SER A 80 -15.09 33.05 -5.93
C SER A 80 -15.86 31.95 -6.67
N LYS A 81 -15.37 30.71 -6.65
CA LYS A 81 -16.10 29.51 -7.11
C LYS A 81 -16.89 28.82 -5.98
N ASN A 82 -17.18 29.52 -4.88
CA ASN A 82 -17.87 28.97 -3.71
C ASN A 82 -17.20 27.72 -3.12
N ARG A 83 -15.87 27.58 -3.31
CA ARG A 83 -15.10 26.40 -2.89
C ARG A 83 -15.52 25.09 -3.52
N ASP A 84 -16.30 25.15 -4.59
CA ASP A 84 -16.68 24.02 -5.41
C ASP A 84 -16.06 24.18 -6.80
N ILE A 85 -15.07 23.35 -7.08
CA ILE A 85 -14.34 23.39 -8.36
C ILE A 85 -14.55 22.11 -9.13
N SER A 86 -15.17 22.25 -10.30
CA SER A 86 -15.22 21.22 -11.31
C SER A 86 -14.74 21.79 -12.64
N LEU A 87 -14.11 20.96 -13.46
CA LEU A 87 -13.69 21.38 -14.81
C LEU A 87 -14.89 21.87 -15.64
N ARG A 88 -16.09 21.32 -15.39
CA ARG A 88 -17.35 21.72 -16.06
C ARG A 88 -17.75 23.16 -15.75
N ASN A 89 -17.38 23.68 -14.59
CA ASN A 89 -17.68 25.04 -14.15
C ASN A 89 -16.54 26.05 -14.48
N CYS A 90 -15.49 25.60 -15.17
CA CYS A 90 -14.37 26.43 -15.61
C CYS A 90 -14.59 26.94 -17.05
N THR A 91 -15.29 28.07 -17.18
CA THR A 91 -15.77 28.60 -18.48
C THR A 91 -14.75 29.50 -19.18
N SER A 92 -13.80 30.09 -18.46
CA SER A 92 -12.73 30.91 -19.04
C SER A 92 -11.40 30.16 -19.14
N GLU A 93 -10.51 30.58 -20.05
CA GLU A 93 -9.14 30.04 -20.13
C GLU A 93 -8.36 30.26 -18.82
N GLN A 94 -8.59 31.39 -18.15
CA GLN A 94 -8.02 31.66 -16.83
C GLN A 94 -8.52 30.66 -15.77
N ASP A 95 -9.81 30.31 -15.79
CA ASP A 95 -10.37 29.31 -14.88
C ASP A 95 -9.77 27.93 -15.12
N LYS A 96 -9.64 27.52 -16.39
CA LYS A 96 -9.01 26.23 -16.76
C LYS A 96 -7.55 26.19 -16.31
N ALA A 97 -6.79 27.27 -16.54
CA ALA A 97 -5.42 27.39 -16.10
C ALA A 97 -5.30 27.34 -14.56
N ASN A 98 -6.16 28.07 -13.84
CA ASN A 98 -6.20 28.04 -12.38
C ASN A 98 -6.55 26.64 -11.87
N TYR A 99 -7.57 26.00 -12.44
CA TYR A 99 -7.99 24.65 -12.10
C TYR A 99 -6.85 23.63 -12.28
N GLY A 100 -6.13 23.71 -13.40
CA GLY A 100 -5.03 22.81 -13.72
C GLY A 100 -3.87 22.82 -12.71
N ILE A 101 -3.59 23.97 -12.08
CA ILE A 101 -2.47 24.11 -11.15
C ILE A 101 -2.88 24.22 -9.68
N PHE A 102 -4.18 24.44 -9.41
CA PHE A 102 -4.67 24.76 -8.06
C PHE A 102 -4.23 23.71 -7.04
N ARG A 103 -4.43 22.43 -7.34
CA ARG A 103 -4.11 21.36 -6.40
C ARG A 103 -2.62 21.29 -6.12
N THR A 104 -1.77 21.47 -7.12
CA THR A 104 -0.31 21.44 -6.94
C THR A 104 0.19 22.63 -6.12
N ALA A 105 -0.25 23.84 -6.45
CA ALA A 105 0.17 25.05 -5.74
C ALA A 105 -0.35 25.10 -4.29
N MET A 106 -1.55 24.60 -4.02
CA MET A 106 -2.11 24.67 -2.67
C MET A 106 -1.50 23.64 -1.71
N ALA A 107 -0.79 22.63 -2.20
CA ALA A 107 -0.22 21.53 -1.42
C ALA A 107 0.95 21.94 -0.51
N ASN A 108 1.60 23.09 -0.77
CA ASN A 108 2.70 23.62 0.04
C ASN A 108 2.41 25.03 0.59
N LYS A 109 1.19 25.54 0.46
CA LYS A 109 0.82 26.90 0.87
C LYS A 109 1.15 27.19 2.33
N GLU A 110 0.81 26.27 3.23
CA GLU A 110 1.06 26.40 4.67
C GLU A 110 2.55 26.22 4.97
N PHE A 111 3.21 25.31 4.25
CA PHE A 111 4.64 25.05 4.41
C PHE A 111 5.45 26.30 4.06
N LEU A 112 5.18 26.92 2.92
CA LEU A 112 5.82 28.15 2.45
C LEU A 112 5.53 29.37 3.37
N ALA A 113 4.40 29.35 4.08
CA ALA A 113 4.02 30.40 5.02
C ALA A 113 4.84 30.40 6.32
N LEU A 114 5.47 29.28 6.68
CA LEU A 114 6.34 29.18 7.85
C LEU A 114 7.52 30.16 7.76
N LYS A 115 8.17 30.48 8.89
CA LYS A 115 9.43 31.25 8.89
C LYS A 115 10.54 30.45 8.20
N PHE A 116 11.43 31.14 7.48
CA PHE A 116 12.53 30.50 6.72
C PHE A 116 13.33 29.48 7.54
N LYS A 117 13.75 29.85 8.76
CA LYS A 117 14.48 28.95 9.68
C LYS A 117 13.73 27.65 9.96
N ARG A 118 12.40 27.68 10.05
CA ARG A 118 11.57 26.49 10.29
C ARG A 118 11.42 25.65 9.02
N ARG A 119 11.18 26.29 7.86
CA ARG A 119 11.14 25.60 6.56
C ARG A 119 12.43 24.85 6.28
N ARG A 120 13.57 25.54 6.37
CA ARG A 120 14.91 24.94 6.17
C ARG A 120 15.16 23.76 7.10
N ARG A 121 14.74 23.85 8.37
CA ARG A 121 14.86 22.73 9.32
C ARG A 121 14.05 21.51 8.88
N PHE A 122 12.80 21.71 8.45
CA PHE A 122 11.97 20.61 7.93
C PHE A 122 12.55 20.02 6.65
N THR A 123 12.88 20.86 5.66
CA THR A 123 13.54 20.44 4.41
C THR A 123 14.77 19.59 4.71
N ARG A 124 15.67 20.05 5.59
CA ARG A 124 16.85 19.28 5.93
C ARG A 124 16.51 17.96 6.62
N LYS A 125 15.65 17.99 7.65
CA LYS A 125 15.28 16.77 8.38
C LYS A 125 14.73 15.69 7.47
N ILE A 126 13.84 16.05 6.55
CA ILE A 126 13.26 15.08 5.61
C ILE A 126 14.28 14.66 4.54
N ASN A 127 15.11 15.59 4.06
CA ASN A 127 16.17 15.26 3.12
C ASN A 127 17.22 14.29 3.71
N ASP A 128 17.60 14.49 4.98
CA ASP A 128 18.51 13.60 5.71
C ASP A 128 17.87 12.22 5.91
N HIS A 129 16.56 12.17 6.23
CA HIS A 129 15.80 10.93 6.28
C HIS A 129 15.86 10.17 4.95
N PHE A 130 15.60 10.84 3.82
CA PHE A 130 15.63 10.19 2.51
C PHE A 130 17.05 9.83 2.03
N ALA A 131 18.09 10.44 2.59
CA ALA A 131 19.46 9.99 2.40
C ALA A 131 19.76 8.69 3.18
N ALA A 132 19.22 8.55 4.39
CA ALA A 132 19.28 7.30 5.13
C ALA A 132 18.43 6.21 4.45
N PHE A 133 17.25 6.56 3.93
CA PHE A 133 16.42 5.66 3.12
C PHE A 133 17.19 5.12 1.91
N GLU A 134 17.87 5.99 1.14
CA GLU A 134 18.72 5.57 0.02
C GLU A 134 19.75 4.52 0.44
N THR A 135 20.33 4.67 1.63
CA THR A 135 21.35 3.76 2.17
C THR A 135 20.78 2.41 2.63
N HIS A 136 19.55 2.38 3.15
CA HIS A 136 18.95 1.20 3.79
C HIS A 136 17.81 0.55 3.00
N PHE A 137 17.47 1.08 1.82
CA PHE A 137 16.39 0.56 0.99
C PHE A 137 16.58 -0.91 0.62
N ASP A 138 17.77 -1.26 0.11
CA ASP A 138 18.10 -2.62 -0.32
C ASP A 138 18.10 -3.61 0.86
N ASP A 139 18.59 -3.18 2.03
CA ASP A 139 18.54 -3.97 3.25
C ASP A 139 17.10 -4.26 3.68
N ALA A 140 16.23 -3.26 3.63
CA ALA A 140 14.82 -3.40 4.03
C ALA A 140 14.05 -4.28 3.04
N LEU A 141 14.31 -4.13 1.73
CA LEU A 141 13.75 -5.01 0.71
C LEU A 141 14.24 -6.45 0.90
N SER A 142 15.53 -6.65 1.18
CA SER A 142 16.12 -7.97 1.45
C SER A 142 15.57 -8.63 2.71
N ALA A 143 15.26 -7.86 3.76
CA ALA A 143 14.64 -8.35 5.00
C ALA A 143 13.20 -8.86 4.78
N LEU A 144 12.51 -8.37 3.76
CA LEU A 144 11.19 -8.88 3.38
C LEU A 144 11.29 -10.16 2.55
N VAL A 145 12.31 -10.27 1.71
CA VAL A 145 12.44 -11.32 0.69
C VAL A 145 13.43 -12.43 1.10
N THR A 146 13.90 -12.41 2.36
CA THR A 146 15.04 -13.21 2.86
C THR A 146 14.96 -14.67 2.39
N PRO A 147 16.05 -15.26 1.87
CA PRO A 147 15.96 -16.52 1.14
C PRO A 147 15.67 -17.68 2.09
N SER A 148 14.60 -18.43 1.86
CA SER A 148 14.64 -19.87 2.10
C SER A 148 15.51 -20.49 0.99
N ALA A 149 16.19 -21.60 1.27
CA ALA A 149 17.26 -22.18 0.42
C ALA A 149 16.84 -22.58 -1.01
N THR A 150 15.60 -22.30 -1.42
CA THR A 150 15.00 -22.54 -2.74
C THR A 150 14.17 -21.32 -3.18
N GLY A 151 14.85 -20.19 -3.42
CA GLY A 151 14.21 -18.96 -3.93
C GLY A 151 13.77 -19.10 -5.39
N SER A 152 12.53 -18.68 -5.70
CA SER A 152 12.01 -18.58 -7.06
C SER A 152 12.50 -17.31 -7.76
N VAL A 153 13.27 -17.45 -8.84
CA VAL A 153 13.78 -16.35 -9.72
C VAL A 153 12.69 -15.34 -10.14
N ALA A 154 11.42 -15.73 -10.09
CA ALA A 154 10.30 -14.91 -10.54
C ALA A 154 9.98 -13.73 -9.60
N LEU A 155 10.17 -13.85 -8.27
CA LEU A 155 9.91 -12.73 -7.35
C LEU A 155 10.98 -11.64 -7.48
N GLU A 156 12.24 -12.05 -7.59
CA GLU A 156 13.34 -11.12 -7.87
C GLU A 156 13.15 -10.46 -9.25
N ALA A 157 12.73 -11.21 -10.27
CA ALA A 157 12.41 -10.65 -11.59
C ALA A 157 11.29 -9.61 -11.53
N HIS A 158 10.22 -9.87 -10.76
CA HIS A 158 9.15 -8.89 -10.53
C HIS A 158 9.68 -7.61 -9.89
N PHE A 159 10.46 -7.72 -8.81
CA PHE A 159 11.03 -6.52 -8.17
C PHE A 159 12.01 -5.78 -9.09
N SER A 160 12.88 -6.48 -9.82
CA SER A 160 13.75 -5.85 -10.83
C SER A 160 12.94 -5.08 -11.86
N GLU A 161 11.87 -5.65 -12.40
CA GLU A 161 11.00 -4.96 -13.37
C GLU A 161 10.37 -3.71 -12.75
N ARG A 162 9.85 -3.81 -11.52
CA ARG A 162 9.20 -2.67 -10.85
C ARG A 162 10.18 -1.57 -10.50
N LEU A 163 11.37 -1.89 -10.01
CA LEU A 163 12.41 -0.92 -9.66
C LEU A 163 12.93 -0.13 -10.87
N GLN A 164 12.83 -0.71 -12.08
CA GLN A 164 13.18 -0.03 -13.33
C GLN A 164 12.12 0.98 -13.78
N ILE A 165 10.91 0.93 -13.24
CA ILE A 165 9.86 1.91 -13.53
C ILE A 165 10.04 3.11 -12.59
N PRO A 166 10.37 4.32 -13.11
CA PRO A 166 10.56 5.46 -12.24
C PRO A 166 9.26 5.88 -11.57
N VAL A 167 9.26 6.00 -10.25
CA VAL A 167 8.18 6.66 -9.51
C VAL A 167 8.36 8.16 -9.54
N GLN A 168 7.31 8.92 -9.87
CA GLN A 168 7.29 10.37 -9.82
C GLN A 168 6.78 10.86 -8.46
N LEU A 169 7.39 11.92 -7.91
CA LEU A 169 6.90 12.59 -6.71
C LEU A 169 6.30 13.95 -7.08
N SER A 170 5.00 14.12 -6.83
CA SER A 170 4.28 15.34 -7.22
C SER A 170 3.51 15.95 -6.06
N LEU A 171 3.42 17.27 -6.04
CA LEU A 171 2.59 17.97 -5.05
C LEU A 171 1.11 17.92 -5.43
N ARG A 172 0.25 17.61 -4.46
CA ARG A 172 -1.20 17.65 -4.61
C ARG A 172 -1.90 17.97 -3.30
N TYR A 173 -2.80 18.94 -3.38
CA TYR A 173 -3.75 19.26 -2.32
C TYR A 173 -4.98 18.38 -2.47
N PHE A 174 -5.29 17.60 -1.43
CA PHE A 174 -6.37 16.60 -1.44
C PHE A 174 -7.75 17.18 -1.06
N GLY A 175 -7.83 18.40 -0.52
CA GLY A 175 -9.09 19.03 -0.15
C GLY A 175 -9.21 19.30 1.34
N ARG A 176 -10.35 19.88 1.74
CA ARG A 176 -10.68 20.34 3.11
C ARG A 176 -12.03 19.80 3.59
N THR A 177 -12.47 18.66 3.05
CA THR A 177 -13.53 17.88 3.72
C THR A 177 -12.88 17.27 4.95
N ASN A 178 -13.50 17.47 6.12
CA ASN A 178 -12.91 17.19 7.44
C ASN A 178 -12.52 15.72 7.71
N SER A 179 -12.72 14.81 6.74
CA SER A 179 -12.60 13.36 6.93
C SER A 179 -11.27 12.75 6.46
N THR A 180 -10.49 13.37 5.58
CA THR A 180 -9.25 12.72 5.10
C THR A 180 -8.11 13.69 4.74
N THR A 181 -7.27 13.99 5.73
CA THR A 181 -5.97 14.61 5.50
C THR A 181 -4.94 13.54 5.13
N PHE A 182 -5.01 12.98 3.92
CA PHE A 182 -3.97 12.07 3.44
C PHE A 182 -2.66 12.83 3.19
N ALA A 183 -1.54 12.23 3.62
CA ALA A 183 -0.21 12.82 3.47
C ALA A 183 0.42 12.51 2.11
N ALA A 184 0.23 11.28 1.64
CA ALA A 184 0.65 10.77 0.35
C ALA A 184 -0.45 9.90 -0.28
N MET A 185 -0.41 9.69 -1.60
CA MET A 185 -1.29 8.76 -2.32
C MET A 185 -0.62 8.32 -3.63
N TYR A 186 -0.45 7.02 -3.84
CA TYR A 186 0.07 6.45 -5.07
C TYR A 186 -1.02 6.33 -6.13
N HIS A 187 -0.67 6.67 -7.36
CA HIS A 187 -1.52 6.50 -8.53
C HIS A 187 -0.85 5.53 -9.52
N PRO A 188 -1.24 4.24 -9.52
CA PRO A 188 -0.53 3.18 -10.22
C PRO A 188 -0.35 3.39 -11.71
N ARG A 189 -1.37 3.94 -12.41
CA ARG A 189 -1.33 4.13 -13.86
C ARG A 189 -0.33 5.17 -14.33
N SER A 190 0.03 6.12 -13.47
CA SER A 190 0.98 7.19 -13.79
C SER A 190 2.30 7.04 -13.03
N HIS A 191 2.45 5.97 -12.25
CA HIS A 191 3.57 5.76 -11.34
C HIS A 191 3.90 7.02 -10.52
N ASN A 192 2.89 7.70 -10.00
CA ASN A 192 3.05 9.00 -9.35
C ASN A 192 2.55 8.94 -7.91
N ILE A 193 3.37 9.35 -6.96
CA ILE A 193 2.99 9.56 -5.58
C ILE A 193 2.69 11.05 -5.40
N TYR A 194 1.42 11.33 -5.11
CA TYR A 194 0.96 12.66 -4.80
C TYR A 194 1.16 12.95 -3.32
N MET A 195 1.79 14.08 -2.99
CA MET A 195 2.14 14.45 -1.62
C MET A 195 1.58 15.80 -1.22
N ASN A 196 1.18 15.94 0.05
CA ASN A 196 0.68 17.18 0.63
C ASN A 196 1.65 17.70 1.71
N LEU A 197 2.55 18.61 1.35
CA LEU A 197 3.54 19.16 2.27
C LEU A 197 2.94 19.99 3.40
N ASN A 198 1.68 20.44 3.30
CA ASN A 198 1.00 21.06 4.43
C ASN A 198 0.83 20.07 5.59
N TYR A 199 0.63 18.78 5.31
CA TYR A 199 0.47 17.72 6.32
C TYR A 199 1.72 17.56 7.18
N MET A 200 2.89 17.58 6.54
CA MET A 200 4.21 17.46 7.17
C MET A 200 4.45 18.48 8.29
N ILE A 201 3.78 19.64 8.27
CA ILE A 201 3.96 20.70 9.28
C ILE A 201 3.45 20.24 10.64
N SER A 202 2.32 19.54 10.65
CA SER A 202 1.64 19.04 11.83
C SER A 202 2.12 17.64 12.20
N TYR A 203 2.31 16.79 11.18
CA TYR A 203 2.61 15.37 11.36
C TYR A 203 3.78 14.93 10.46
N PRO A 204 5.01 15.40 10.74
CA PRO A 204 6.17 15.12 9.88
C PRO A 204 6.54 13.63 9.83
N ALA A 205 6.28 12.90 10.92
CA ALA A 205 6.59 11.48 10.98
C ALA A 205 5.60 10.63 10.18
N GLN A 206 4.30 10.88 10.35
CA GLN A 206 3.24 10.26 9.54
C GLN A 206 3.36 10.62 8.06
N PHE A 207 3.82 11.83 7.73
CA PHE A 207 4.11 12.20 6.35
C PHE A 207 5.17 11.28 5.70
N VAL A 208 6.27 11.03 6.42
CA VAL A 208 7.31 10.10 5.97
C VAL A 208 6.77 8.69 5.85
N ASP A 209 6.03 8.26 6.87
CA ASP A 209 5.41 6.94 6.91
C ASP A 209 4.49 6.68 5.73
N SER A 210 3.56 7.59 5.46
CA SER A 210 2.68 7.47 4.28
C SER A 210 3.47 7.50 2.98
N LEU A 211 4.50 8.33 2.86
CA LEU A 211 5.29 8.36 1.61
C LEU A 211 6.05 7.05 1.40
N GLU A 212 6.63 6.47 2.46
CA GLU A 212 7.22 5.14 2.40
C GLU A 212 6.13 4.14 2.02
N HIS A 213 5.01 4.07 2.73
CA HIS A 213 3.86 3.22 2.37
C HIS A 213 3.49 3.28 0.88
N GLU A 214 3.36 4.47 0.29
CA GLU A 214 3.06 4.63 -1.14
C GLU A 214 4.17 4.13 -2.08
N LEU A 215 5.43 4.18 -1.65
CA LEU A 215 6.55 3.56 -2.37
C LEU A 215 6.46 2.02 -2.34
N TRP A 216 5.82 1.43 -1.33
CA TRP A 216 5.56 -0.02 -1.32
C TRP A 216 4.54 -0.39 -2.37
N HIS A 217 3.42 0.33 -2.43
CA HIS A 217 2.40 0.11 -3.46
C HIS A 217 2.99 0.20 -4.88
N HIS A 218 4.05 1.01 -5.06
CA HIS A 218 4.76 1.05 -6.32
C HIS A 218 5.45 -0.29 -6.69
N LEU A 219 5.96 -1.04 -5.71
CA LEU A 219 6.64 -2.32 -5.95
C LEU A 219 5.68 -3.50 -6.14
N LEU A 220 4.38 -3.32 -5.93
CA LEU A 220 3.40 -4.39 -6.02
C LEU A 220 2.69 -4.47 -7.38
N PRO A 221 2.12 -5.65 -7.72
CA PRO A 221 1.23 -5.79 -8.86
C PRO A 221 0.04 -4.85 -8.79
N ILE A 222 -0.42 -4.37 -9.95
CA ILE A 222 -1.57 -3.50 -10.04
C ILE A 222 -2.83 -4.34 -10.16
N VAL A 223 -3.77 -4.15 -9.22
CA VAL A 223 -5.12 -4.70 -9.36
C VAL A 223 -5.92 -3.86 -10.34
N THR A 224 -6.49 -4.53 -11.34
CA THR A 224 -7.33 -3.98 -12.38
C THR A 224 -8.69 -4.66 -12.36
N ARG A 225 -9.64 -4.12 -13.14
CA ARG A 225 -10.95 -4.75 -13.29
C ARG A 225 -10.85 -6.18 -13.85
N GLU A 226 -9.79 -6.51 -14.57
CA GLU A 226 -9.60 -7.83 -15.18
C GLU A 226 -9.13 -8.89 -14.17
N ASN A 227 -8.37 -8.52 -13.13
CA ASN A 227 -7.77 -9.45 -12.18
C ASN A 227 -8.27 -9.30 -10.73
N VAL A 228 -9.15 -8.33 -10.43
CA VAL A 228 -9.61 -8.02 -9.07
C VAL A 228 -10.26 -9.21 -8.37
N VAL A 229 -10.97 -10.08 -9.09
CA VAL A 229 -11.62 -11.27 -8.51
C VAL A 229 -10.61 -12.30 -8.03
N ASP A 230 -9.46 -12.39 -8.70
CA ASP A 230 -8.36 -13.27 -8.29
C ASP A 230 -7.52 -12.65 -7.15
N ASN A 231 -7.77 -11.38 -6.84
CA ASN A 231 -6.97 -10.55 -5.93
C ASN A 231 -7.83 -9.79 -4.92
N ILE A 232 -8.96 -10.37 -4.48
CA ILE A 232 -9.92 -9.67 -3.61
C ILE A 232 -9.33 -9.22 -2.26
N TRP A 233 -8.32 -9.92 -1.75
CA TRP A 233 -7.63 -9.57 -0.50
C TRP A 233 -6.38 -8.71 -0.71
N TRP A 234 -6.14 -8.22 -1.92
CA TRP A 234 -4.95 -7.45 -2.28
C TRP A 234 -4.70 -6.28 -1.34
N GLU A 235 -5.72 -5.50 -0.98
CA GLU A 235 -5.55 -4.39 -0.04
C GLU A 235 -5.00 -4.88 1.32
N GLY A 236 -5.58 -5.93 1.91
CA GLY A 236 -5.08 -6.47 3.18
C GLY A 236 -3.63 -6.95 3.11
N PHE A 237 -3.23 -7.58 2.00
CA PHE A 237 -1.85 -7.98 1.77
C PHE A 237 -0.92 -6.80 1.55
N ASN A 238 -1.37 -5.74 0.86
CA ASN A 238 -0.61 -4.51 0.71
C ASN A 238 -0.33 -3.91 2.08
N GLU A 239 -1.40 -3.65 2.85
CA GLU A 239 -1.31 -3.02 4.16
C GLU A 239 -0.39 -3.80 5.10
N ALA A 240 -0.60 -5.12 5.22
CA ALA A 240 0.21 -5.95 6.11
C ALA A 240 1.69 -5.93 5.69
N THR A 241 1.98 -5.93 4.39
CA THR A 241 3.36 -5.90 3.91
C THR A 241 3.99 -4.51 4.02
N CYS A 242 3.22 -3.44 3.79
CA CYS A 242 3.63 -2.06 4.03
C CYS A 242 4.07 -1.87 5.48
N GLU A 243 3.31 -2.40 6.43
CA GLU A 243 3.61 -2.32 7.87
C GLU A 243 4.89 -3.10 8.24
N LEU A 244 5.08 -4.29 7.66
CA LEU A 244 6.32 -5.06 7.83
C LEU A 244 7.53 -4.32 7.24
N TRP A 245 7.39 -3.77 6.03
CA TRP A 245 8.46 -3.05 5.36
C TRP A 245 8.83 -1.77 6.09
N SER A 246 7.82 -0.99 6.49
CA SER A 246 7.98 0.21 7.28
C SER A 246 8.72 -0.12 8.57
N THR A 247 8.32 -1.18 9.30
CA THR A 247 9.04 -1.64 10.50
C THR A 247 10.52 -1.94 10.22
N ALA A 248 10.83 -2.63 9.11
CA ALA A 248 12.21 -2.94 8.74
C ALA A 248 13.07 -1.69 8.44
N LEU A 249 12.44 -0.61 7.96
CA LEU A 249 13.08 0.69 7.80
C LEU A 249 13.23 1.44 9.14
N TYR A 250 12.28 1.32 10.06
CA TYR A 250 12.33 1.97 11.39
C TYR A 250 13.53 1.52 12.20
N ASP A 251 13.83 0.22 12.17
CA ASP A 251 14.97 -0.35 12.89
C ASP A 251 16.32 0.21 12.40
N ARG A 252 16.34 0.83 11.22
CA ARG A 252 17.55 1.31 10.54
C ARG A 252 17.64 2.84 10.45
N ILE A 253 16.52 3.55 10.52
CA ILE A 253 16.44 4.99 10.27
C ILE A 253 15.75 5.69 11.44
N GLU A 254 16.42 6.68 12.03
CA GLU A 254 15.80 7.54 13.04
C GLU A 254 14.69 8.39 12.41
N ARG A 255 13.44 8.08 12.75
CA ARG A 255 12.28 8.86 12.28
C ARG A 255 12.03 10.09 13.15
N PRO A 256 11.41 11.16 12.59
CA PRO A 256 10.84 12.21 13.41
C PRO A 256 9.92 11.60 14.48
N ALA A 257 9.99 12.07 15.73
CA ALA A 257 9.18 11.52 16.82
C ALA A 257 7.69 11.40 16.44
N VAL A 258 7.17 10.17 16.53
CA VAL A 258 5.78 9.79 16.25
C VAL A 258 5.02 9.77 17.58
N GLY A 259 3.85 10.40 17.63
CA GLY A 259 2.78 9.94 18.53
C GLY A 259 2.02 8.82 17.82
N SER A 260 1.64 7.75 18.51
CA SER A 260 1.08 6.54 17.90
C SER A 260 0.04 6.86 16.82
N SER A 261 0.32 6.43 15.59
CA SER A 261 -0.66 6.38 14.52
C SER A 261 -1.40 5.07 14.70
N ASP A 262 -2.61 5.11 15.28
CA ASP A 262 -3.31 3.92 15.79
C ASP A 262 -4.29 3.28 14.78
N SER A 263 -4.23 3.62 13.49
CA SER A 263 -5.17 3.07 12.50
C SER A 263 -4.48 2.32 11.37
N ILE A 264 -4.56 0.99 11.43
CA ILE A 264 -4.29 0.11 10.30
C ILE A 264 -5.45 0.20 9.32
N GLU A 265 -5.17 0.44 8.03
CA GLU A 265 -6.21 0.43 7.00
C GLU A 265 -6.69 -1.01 6.73
N TYR A 266 -7.95 -1.15 6.31
CA TYR A 266 -8.60 -2.45 6.06
C TYR A 266 -8.33 -3.50 7.16
N PRO A 267 -8.57 -3.17 8.45
CA PRO A 267 -7.96 -3.90 9.57
C PRO A 267 -8.29 -5.39 9.58
N VAL A 268 -9.50 -5.78 9.15
CA VAL A 268 -9.91 -7.19 9.00
C VAL A 268 -9.07 -7.92 7.94
N GLN A 269 -8.97 -7.34 6.75
CA GLN A 269 -8.20 -7.91 5.63
C GLN A 269 -6.70 -7.91 5.94
N THR A 270 -6.21 -6.86 6.60
CA THR A 270 -4.80 -6.73 7.03
C THR A 270 -4.45 -7.76 8.10
N ALA A 271 -5.32 -8.01 9.06
CA ALA A 271 -5.15 -9.09 10.04
C ALA A 271 -5.14 -10.45 9.37
N PHE A 272 -6.08 -10.70 8.44
CA PHE A 272 -6.13 -11.94 7.68
C PHE A 272 -4.84 -12.18 6.89
N ALA A 273 -4.36 -11.19 6.15
CA ALA A 273 -3.11 -11.26 5.39
C ALA A 273 -1.87 -11.45 6.27
N SER A 274 -1.84 -10.79 7.44
CA SER A 274 -0.73 -10.89 8.39
C SER A 274 -0.48 -12.33 8.87
N LEU A 275 -1.53 -13.15 8.97
CA LEU A 275 -1.40 -14.57 9.34
C LEU A 275 -0.58 -15.36 8.30
N PHE A 276 -0.75 -15.08 7.01
CA PHE A 276 0.02 -15.75 5.95
C PHE A 276 1.48 -15.30 5.97
N LEU A 277 1.70 -13.99 6.13
CA LEU A 277 3.05 -13.41 6.22
C LEU A 277 3.83 -13.90 7.44
N ASP A 278 3.14 -14.24 8.54
CA ASP A 278 3.76 -14.82 9.72
C ASP A 278 4.21 -16.27 9.50
N VAL A 279 3.42 -17.07 8.77
CA VAL A 279 3.75 -18.48 8.49
C VAL A 279 4.87 -18.62 7.47
N ASP A 280 4.75 -17.96 6.31
CA ASP A 280 5.82 -17.89 5.32
C ASP A 280 5.73 -16.60 4.51
N ARG A 281 6.49 -15.60 4.97
CA ARG A 281 6.58 -14.30 4.33
C ARG A 281 6.98 -14.39 2.86
N ARG A 282 8.01 -15.19 2.53
CA ARG A 282 8.55 -15.23 1.17
C ARG A 282 7.55 -15.84 0.21
N ARG A 283 6.99 -17.00 0.56
CA ARG A 283 6.01 -17.68 -0.30
C ARG A 283 4.73 -16.88 -0.44
N THR A 284 4.34 -16.14 0.60
CA THR A 284 3.22 -15.19 0.52
C THR A 284 3.50 -14.09 -0.51
N LEU A 285 4.69 -13.48 -0.50
CA LEU A 285 5.08 -12.49 -1.51
C LEU A 285 5.16 -13.09 -2.92
N GLU A 286 5.66 -14.32 -3.08
CA GLU A 286 5.67 -15.02 -4.36
C GLU A 286 4.25 -15.28 -4.87
N PHE A 287 3.33 -15.68 -4.00
CA PHE A 287 1.92 -15.85 -4.37
C PHE A 287 1.28 -14.53 -4.80
N LEU A 288 1.53 -13.44 -4.05
CA LEU A 288 1.02 -12.10 -4.37
C LEU A 288 1.58 -11.56 -5.70
N ALA A 289 2.84 -11.86 -6.00
CA ALA A 289 3.47 -11.52 -7.27
C ALA A 289 3.01 -12.42 -8.43
N ALA A 290 2.07 -13.36 -8.20
CA ALA A 290 1.68 -14.41 -9.15
C ALA A 290 2.88 -15.23 -9.69
N ALA A 291 3.94 -15.34 -8.89
CA ALA A 291 5.15 -16.10 -9.20
C ALA A 291 4.99 -17.60 -8.91
N ILE A 292 4.04 -17.96 -8.05
CA ILE A 292 3.63 -19.34 -7.75
C ILE A 292 2.11 -19.44 -7.75
N ASP A 293 1.57 -20.61 -8.09
CA ASP A 293 0.13 -20.86 -8.00
C ASP A 293 -0.31 -21.24 -6.56
N ALA A 294 -1.63 -21.31 -6.34
CA ALA A 294 -2.21 -21.65 -5.05
C ALA A 294 -1.86 -23.07 -4.56
N GLY A 295 -1.57 -24.00 -5.46
CA GLY A 295 -1.14 -25.36 -5.12
C GLY A 295 0.31 -25.36 -4.63
N GLN A 296 1.20 -24.66 -5.32
CA GLN A 296 2.59 -24.47 -4.90
C GLN A 296 2.68 -23.70 -3.58
N PHE A 297 1.83 -22.69 -3.39
CA PHE A 297 1.75 -21.94 -2.14
C PHE A 297 1.26 -22.83 -0.99
N ARG A 298 0.25 -23.69 -1.24
CA ARG A 298 -0.22 -24.68 -0.26
C ARG A 298 0.89 -25.59 0.21
N ASP A 299 1.56 -26.22 -0.75
CA ASP A 299 2.54 -27.26 -0.46
C ASP A 299 3.72 -26.69 0.35
N ALA A 300 4.01 -25.40 0.19
CA ALA A 300 5.01 -24.69 0.97
C ALA A 300 4.54 -24.30 2.39
N LEU A 301 3.25 -24.02 2.59
CA LEU A 301 2.68 -23.66 3.90
C LEU A 301 2.28 -24.87 4.76
N ALA A 302 2.23 -26.07 4.19
CA ALA A 302 1.67 -27.28 4.81
C ALA A 302 2.55 -27.93 5.91
N ASP A 303 3.55 -27.23 6.43
CA ASP A 303 4.40 -27.69 7.54
C ASP A 303 3.80 -27.41 8.92
N SER A 304 2.64 -26.73 9.00
CA SER A 304 1.93 -26.44 10.24
C SER A 304 0.39 -26.52 10.10
N GLU A 305 -0.30 -26.85 11.20
CA GLU A 305 -1.77 -26.88 11.27
C GLU A 305 -2.41 -25.54 10.86
N LEU A 306 -1.79 -24.42 11.29
CA LEU A 306 -2.24 -23.07 10.92
C LEU A 306 -2.02 -22.81 9.43
N GLY A 307 -0.86 -23.18 8.87
CA GLY A 307 -0.58 -23.03 7.45
C GLY A 307 -1.55 -23.81 6.57
N THR A 308 -1.84 -25.08 6.90
CA THR A 308 -2.86 -25.87 6.20
C THR A 308 -4.23 -25.20 6.27
N ALA A 309 -4.65 -24.76 7.45
CA ALA A 309 -5.95 -24.10 7.63
C ALA A 309 -6.05 -22.79 6.84
N LEU A 310 -5.00 -21.96 6.85
CA LEU A 310 -4.95 -20.67 6.15
C LEU A 310 -5.06 -20.84 4.63
N VAL A 311 -4.35 -21.80 4.06
CA VAL A 311 -4.39 -22.06 2.62
C VAL A 311 -5.80 -22.43 2.16
N GLU A 312 -6.47 -23.33 2.88
CA GLU A 312 -7.83 -23.75 2.54
C GLU A 312 -8.82 -22.59 2.54
N LEU A 313 -8.54 -21.52 3.30
CA LEU A 313 -9.38 -20.32 3.33
C LEU A 313 -9.20 -19.44 2.09
N MET A 314 -8.01 -19.48 1.46
CA MET A 314 -7.70 -18.71 0.25
C MET A 314 -8.07 -19.40 -1.07
N GLN A 315 -8.22 -20.73 -1.09
CA GLN A 315 -8.49 -21.50 -2.31
C GLN A 315 -9.90 -21.25 -2.84
N GLU A 316 -10.04 -20.22 -3.67
CA GLU A 316 -11.31 -19.68 -4.16
C GLU A 316 -12.27 -19.36 -2.99
N PRO A 317 -13.13 -18.35 -3.14
CA PRO A 317 -14.16 -18.16 -2.15
C PRO A 317 -15.25 -19.19 -2.43
N HIS A 318 -14.95 -20.50 -2.24
CA HIS A 318 -15.91 -21.59 -2.19
C HIS A 318 -16.89 -21.29 -1.06
N PHE A 319 -17.87 -20.45 -1.35
CA PHE A 319 -18.99 -20.21 -0.47
C PHE A 319 -19.88 -21.43 -0.62
N ALA A 320 -19.77 -22.38 0.30
CA ALA A 320 -20.89 -23.28 0.55
C ALA A 320 -22.17 -22.44 0.68
N ARG A 321 -23.35 -22.98 0.33
CA ARG A 321 -24.61 -22.22 0.40
C ARG A 321 -24.83 -21.50 1.74
N ASP A 322 -24.36 -22.11 2.83
CA ASP A 322 -24.40 -21.52 4.17
C ASP A 322 -23.47 -20.29 4.32
N GLY A 323 -22.36 -20.25 3.60
CA GLY A 323 -21.45 -19.11 3.52
C GLY A 323 -22.08 -17.90 2.82
N GLN A 324 -22.81 -18.11 1.72
CA GLN A 324 -23.56 -17.02 1.08
C GLN A 324 -24.58 -16.42 2.05
N LYS A 325 -25.35 -17.28 2.73
CA LYS A 325 -26.33 -16.82 3.70
C LYS A 325 -25.68 -16.00 4.82
N ARG A 326 -24.57 -16.48 5.39
CA ARG A 326 -23.81 -15.75 6.42
C ARG A 326 -23.36 -14.36 5.94
N VAL A 327 -22.87 -14.27 4.71
CA VAL A 327 -22.46 -12.98 4.11
C VAL A 327 -23.66 -12.06 3.90
N THR A 328 -24.76 -12.56 3.34
CA THR A 328 -26.01 -11.79 3.14
C THR A 328 -26.57 -11.26 4.46
N ASP A 329 -26.66 -12.14 5.46
CA ASP A 329 -27.18 -11.81 6.80
C ASP A 329 -26.30 -10.71 7.43
N MET A 330 -24.97 -10.86 7.36
CA MET A 330 -24.02 -9.87 7.89
C MET A 330 -24.10 -8.51 7.19
N LEU A 331 -24.18 -8.48 5.85
CA LEU A 331 -24.34 -7.23 5.11
C LEU A 331 -25.69 -6.57 5.43
N SER A 332 -26.76 -7.36 5.59
CA SER A 332 -28.07 -6.86 6.00
C SER A 332 -28.03 -6.24 7.40
N ASP A 333 -27.34 -6.89 8.35
CA ASP A 333 -27.13 -6.39 9.71
C ASP A 333 -26.28 -5.10 9.72
N TRP A 334 -25.35 -4.96 8.77
CA TRP A 334 -24.58 -3.74 8.54
C TRP A 334 -25.38 -2.64 7.83
N GLY A 335 -26.63 -2.94 7.42
CA GLY A 335 -27.57 -1.97 6.87
C GLY A 335 -27.66 -1.96 5.34
N TRP A 336 -26.96 -2.86 4.63
CA TRP A 336 -27.10 -2.97 3.17
C TRP A 336 -28.49 -3.46 2.78
N LYS A 337 -29.04 -2.80 1.75
CA LYS A 337 -30.36 -3.07 1.17
C LYS A 337 -30.31 -2.84 -0.33
N GLU A 338 -31.26 -3.42 -1.05
CA GLU A 338 -31.50 -3.03 -2.45
C GLU A 338 -32.12 -1.63 -2.54
N ASP A 339 -32.13 -1.06 -3.75
CA ASP A 339 -32.63 0.29 -4.02
C ASP A 339 -34.12 0.47 -3.65
N ASP A 340 -34.90 -0.61 -3.69
CA ASP A 340 -36.31 -0.64 -3.31
C ASP A 340 -36.53 -0.84 -1.79
N GLY A 341 -35.45 -0.95 -1.02
CA GLY A 341 -35.46 -1.17 0.42
C GLY A 341 -35.59 -2.64 0.83
N SER A 342 -35.58 -3.60 -0.11
CA SER A 342 -35.55 -5.03 0.20
C SER A 342 -34.20 -5.46 0.79
N LEU A 343 -34.15 -6.69 1.31
CA LEU A 343 -32.88 -7.31 1.72
C LEU A 343 -31.91 -7.34 0.53
N ILE A 344 -30.62 -7.15 0.81
CA ILE A 344 -29.57 -7.20 -0.20
C ILE A 344 -29.53 -8.57 -0.89
N ASP A 345 -29.47 -8.58 -2.21
CA ASP A 345 -29.27 -9.78 -3.01
C ASP A 345 -27.81 -9.87 -3.46
N ILE A 346 -27.03 -10.68 -2.74
CA ILE A 346 -25.63 -10.93 -3.10
C ILE A 346 -25.47 -11.93 -4.25
N SER A 347 -26.54 -12.61 -4.69
CA SER A 347 -26.45 -13.58 -5.78
C SER A 347 -26.00 -12.92 -7.10
N LYS A 348 -26.20 -11.61 -7.23
CA LYS A 348 -25.63 -10.83 -8.35
C LYS A 348 -24.09 -10.79 -8.34
N TYR A 349 -23.44 -10.99 -7.19
CA TYR A 349 -21.99 -11.01 -7.03
C TYR A 349 -21.41 -12.43 -6.91
N VAL A 350 -22.28 -13.45 -6.85
CA VAL A 350 -21.88 -14.83 -6.56
C VAL A 350 -22.58 -15.79 -7.53
N ASP A 351 -21.81 -16.50 -8.34
CA ASP A 351 -22.29 -17.58 -9.22
C ASP A 351 -21.96 -18.94 -8.58
N GLY A 352 -22.99 -19.60 -8.05
CA GLY A 352 -22.81 -20.86 -7.31
C GLY A 352 -21.93 -20.63 -6.08
N ASP A 353 -20.81 -21.33 -5.96
CA ASP A 353 -19.86 -21.16 -4.87
C ASP A 353 -18.69 -20.24 -5.26
N ARG A 354 -18.83 -19.40 -6.28
CA ARG A 354 -17.75 -18.54 -6.79
C ARG A 354 -18.18 -17.09 -6.92
N LEU A 355 -17.22 -16.17 -6.87
CA LEU A 355 -17.50 -14.76 -7.18
C LEU A 355 -17.76 -14.57 -8.68
N GLU A 356 -18.84 -13.87 -9.01
CA GLU A 356 -19.19 -13.54 -10.38
C GLU A 356 -18.27 -12.41 -10.87
N ARG A 357 -17.40 -12.74 -11.84
CA ARG A 357 -16.31 -11.85 -12.25
C ARG A 357 -16.82 -10.49 -12.73
N ARG A 358 -17.85 -10.46 -13.57
CA ARG A 358 -18.32 -9.22 -14.20
C ARG A 358 -18.93 -8.26 -13.17
N ALA A 359 -19.70 -8.77 -12.22
CA ALA A 359 -20.34 -8.01 -11.17
C ALA A 359 -19.33 -7.50 -10.15
N MET A 360 -18.34 -8.31 -9.77
CA MET A 360 -17.25 -7.87 -8.90
C MET A 360 -16.39 -6.79 -9.56
N SER A 361 -16.04 -6.95 -10.84
CA SER A 361 -15.36 -5.90 -11.62
C SER A 361 -16.21 -4.62 -11.71
N GLY A 362 -17.53 -4.76 -11.87
CA GLY A 362 -18.47 -3.64 -11.87
C GLY A 362 -18.52 -2.92 -10.52
N ALA A 363 -18.61 -3.67 -9.42
CA ALA A 363 -18.60 -3.13 -8.06
C ALA A 363 -17.29 -2.41 -7.76
N PHE A 364 -16.15 -3.03 -8.07
CA PHE A 364 -14.83 -2.42 -7.92
C PHE A 364 -14.72 -1.04 -8.60
N LEU A 365 -15.30 -0.88 -9.79
CA LEU A 365 -15.23 0.37 -10.56
C LEU A 365 -16.27 1.42 -10.18
N TYR A 366 -17.48 0.99 -9.80
CA TYR A 366 -18.65 1.87 -9.75
C TYR A 366 -19.41 1.84 -8.41
N ASN A 367 -19.12 0.86 -7.54
CA ASN A 367 -19.73 0.74 -6.22
C ASN A 367 -18.68 0.21 -5.21
N LYS A 368 -17.66 1.04 -4.96
CA LYS A 368 -16.50 0.66 -4.13
C LYS A 368 -16.89 0.31 -2.69
N GLU A 369 -17.88 0.99 -2.13
CA GLU A 369 -18.38 0.71 -0.77
C GLU A 369 -18.90 -0.73 -0.67
N MET A 370 -19.83 -1.12 -1.55
CA MET A 370 -20.35 -2.50 -1.56
C MET A 370 -19.25 -3.53 -1.83
N PHE A 371 -18.32 -3.22 -2.74
CA PHE A 371 -17.20 -4.11 -3.04
C PHE A 371 -16.32 -4.37 -1.80
N VAL A 372 -15.97 -3.32 -1.07
CA VAL A 372 -15.12 -3.42 0.13
C VAL A 372 -15.85 -4.15 1.26
N ASP A 373 -17.12 -3.82 1.51
CA ASP A 373 -17.91 -4.45 2.58
C ASP A 373 -18.19 -5.93 2.29
N LEU A 374 -18.45 -6.28 1.02
CA LEU A 374 -18.59 -7.67 0.61
C LEU A 374 -17.30 -8.44 0.91
N ILE A 375 -16.14 -7.91 0.53
CA ILE A 375 -14.84 -8.55 0.82
C ILE A 375 -14.60 -8.66 2.32
N GLN A 376 -14.95 -7.64 3.09
CA GLN A 376 -14.83 -7.68 4.54
C GLN A 376 -15.71 -8.79 5.13
N ALA A 377 -16.99 -8.87 4.75
CA ALA A 377 -17.91 -9.90 5.23
C ALA A 377 -17.43 -11.33 4.88
N ILE A 378 -16.91 -11.51 3.66
CA ILE A 378 -16.27 -12.74 3.22
C ILE A 378 -15.08 -13.08 4.13
N THR A 379 -14.21 -12.11 4.40
CA THR A 379 -13.01 -12.30 5.22
C THR A 379 -13.37 -12.63 6.66
N VAL A 380 -14.39 -11.98 7.24
CA VAL A 380 -14.92 -12.32 8.57
C VAL A 380 -15.40 -13.76 8.59
N CYS A 381 -16.16 -14.20 7.58
CA CYS A 381 -16.63 -15.57 7.53
C CYS A 381 -15.47 -16.59 7.50
N LYS A 382 -14.43 -16.32 6.71
CA LYS A 382 -13.22 -17.15 6.65
C LYS A 382 -12.46 -17.18 7.98
N LEU A 383 -12.36 -16.05 8.67
CA LEU A 383 -11.72 -15.97 9.99
C LEU A 383 -12.54 -16.69 11.08
N GLN A 384 -13.87 -16.66 11.01
CA GLN A 384 -14.74 -17.47 11.88
C GLN A 384 -14.49 -18.97 11.64
N ASP A 385 -14.36 -19.40 10.38
CA ASP A 385 -14.07 -20.79 10.02
C ASP A 385 -12.68 -21.21 10.50
N LEU A 386 -11.68 -20.33 10.39
CA LEU A 386 -10.34 -20.53 10.96
C LEU A 386 -10.42 -20.80 12.46
N ARG A 387 -11.16 -19.96 13.20
CA ARG A 387 -11.27 -20.06 14.66
C ARG A 387 -11.93 -21.36 15.14
N GLN A 388 -12.81 -21.95 14.34
CA GLN A 388 -13.38 -23.26 14.65
C GLN A 388 -12.34 -24.39 14.53
N ARG A 389 -11.31 -24.19 13.70
CA ARG A 389 -10.24 -25.16 13.46
C ARG A 389 -9.05 -24.96 14.38
N VAL A 390 -8.65 -23.70 14.59
CA VAL A 390 -7.48 -23.31 15.38
C VAL A 390 -7.88 -22.31 16.46
N PRO A 391 -7.72 -22.63 17.76
CA PRO A 391 -8.06 -21.71 18.84
C PRO A 391 -7.26 -20.39 18.78
N PRO A 392 -7.87 -19.22 19.08
CA PRO A 392 -7.18 -17.93 19.02
C PRO A 392 -5.88 -17.86 19.83
N SER A 393 -5.85 -18.48 21.01
CA SER A 393 -4.63 -18.53 21.84
C SER A 393 -3.46 -19.21 21.15
N ARG A 394 -3.73 -20.24 20.32
CA ARG A 394 -2.70 -20.94 19.55
C ARG A 394 -2.21 -20.10 18.37
N ILE A 395 -3.11 -19.36 17.73
CA ILE A 395 -2.76 -18.40 16.69
C ILE A 395 -1.84 -17.33 17.28
N LEU A 396 -2.25 -16.68 18.36
CA LEU A 396 -1.56 -15.52 18.94
C LEU A 396 -0.21 -15.85 19.61
N HIS A 397 -0.07 -17.01 20.26
CA HIS A 397 1.16 -17.39 20.97
C HIS A 397 2.35 -17.62 20.02
N GLY A 398 2.09 -17.87 18.73
CA GLY A 398 3.13 -18.16 17.73
C GLY A 398 3.60 -16.96 16.91
N LEU A 399 2.93 -15.81 16.99
CA LEU A 399 3.13 -14.72 16.03
C LEU A 399 4.48 -14.00 16.21
N SER A 400 5.31 -14.06 15.18
CA SER A 400 6.55 -13.32 14.98
C SER A 400 6.33 -12.01 14.18
N LEU A 401 5.16 -11.40 14.33
CA LEU A 401 4.80 -10.10 13.74
C LEU A 401 5.23 -8.92 14.64
N PRO A 402 5.42 -7.71 14.06
CA PRO A 402 5.49 -6.47 14.82
C PRO A 402 4.28 -6.28 15.76
N ASP A 403 4.48 -5.60 16.88
CA ASP A 403 3.47 -5.50 17.95
C ASP A 403 2.12 -4.92 17.48
N HIS A 404 2.13 -3.94 16.58
CA HIS A 404 0.90 -3.33 16.05
C HIS A 404 0.11 -4.31 15.15
N LEU A 405 0.78 -5.08 14.29
CA LEU A 405 0.14 -6.14 13.51
C LEU A 405 -0.35 -7.28 14.40
N ARG A 406 0.43 -7.68 15.41
CA ARG A 406 0.01 -8.69 16.40
C ARG A 406 -1.25 -8.22 17.16
N LYS A 407 -1.28 -6.96 17.57
CA LYS A 407 -2.45 -6.34 18.21
C LYS A 407 -3.66 -6.34 17.27
N ASN A 408 -3.49 -5.94 16.01
CA ASN A 408 -4.57 -5.98 15.03
C ASN A 408 -5.12 -7.38 14.83
N VAL A 409 -4.25 -8.40 14.73
CA VAL A 409 -4.70 -9.80 14.65
C VAL A 409 -5.50 -10.18 15.89
N ALA A 410 -5.06 -9.81 17.09
CA ALA A 410 -5.80 -10.09 18.33
C ALA A 410 -7.17 -9.38 18.34
N ASP A 411 -7.20 -8.08 18.06
CA ASP A 411 -8.43 -7.27 18.03
C ASP A 411 -9.42 -7.80 16.99
N ILE A 412 -8.93 -8.21 15.80
CA ILE A 412 -9.78 -8.79 14.75
C ILE A 412 -10.27 -10.18 15.12
N LEU A 413 -9.44 -11.01 15.75
CA LEU A 413 -9.88 -12.32 16.22
C LEU A 413 -10.99 -12.18 17.27
N GLU A 414 -11.04 -11.12 18.08
CA GLU A 414 -12.19 -10.84 18.96
C GLU A 414 -13.40 -10.30 18.18
N TYR A 415 -13.17 -9.36 17.26
CA TYR A 415 -14.19 -8.72 16.44
C TYR A 415 -15.05 -9.72 15.66
N VAL A 416 -14.48 -10.81 15.14
CA VAL A 416 -15.24 -11.75 14.29
C VAL A 416 -16.34 -12.53 15.03
N ASP A 417 -16.41 -12.52 16.36
CA ASP A 417 -17.56 -13.08 17.09
C ASP A 417 -18.80 -12.18 16.98
N PHE A 418 -18.61 -10.86 16.91
CA PHE A 418 -19.67 -9.86 16.88
C PHE A 418 -19.33 -8.75 15.88
N PRO A 419 -19.28 -9.08 14.58
CA PRO A 419 -18.77 -8.17 13.57
C PRO A 419 -19.76 -7.03 13.32
N TYR A 420 -19.29 -5.79 13.42
CA TYR A 420 -20.06 -4.57 13.11
C TYR A 420 -19.46 -3.85 11.91
N HIS A 421 -20.29 -3.10 11.19
CA HIS A 421 -19.84 -2.32 10.04
C HIS A 421 -18.70 -1.36 10.41
N GLN A 422 -17.51 -1.54 9.81
CA GLN A 422 -16.33 -0.76 10.15
C GLN A 422 -16.25 0.59 9.40
N TYR A 423 -16.88 0.75 8.23
CA TYR A 423 -16.81 1.99 7.43
C TYR A 423 -17.78 3.10 7.87
N GLY A 424 -18.35 3.02 9.07
CA GLY A 424 -19.24 4.06 9.63
C GLY A 424 -18.54 5.32 10.20
N LYS A 425 -17.22 5.45 10.10
CA LYS A 425 -16.46 6.62 10.56
C LYS A 425 -15.26 6.91 9.66
N TRP A 426 -15.47 7.60 8.55
CA TRP A 426 -14.44 8.38 7.87
C TRP A 426 -14.89 9.82 7.72
#